data_AF-A0A0G0WMC7-F1
#
_entry.id   AF-A0A0G0WMC7-F1
#
_cell.length_a   1.000
_cell.length_b   1.000
_cell.length_c   1.000
_cell.angle_alpha   90.00
_cell.angle_beta   90.00
_cell.angle_gamma   90.00
#
_symmetry.space_group_name_H-M   'P 1'
#
loop_
_entity.id
_entity.type
_entity.pdbx_description
1 polymer ?
#
loop_
_entity_poly.entity_id
_entity_poly.type
_entity_poly.pdbx_seq_one_letter_code
_entity_poly.pdbx_strand_id
1 'polypeptide(L)'
;MLVALLAGGLFFYWPENRVIDMAYSQGQISQTLTTPNQSKDLLTSIDSGRELLRHSAPLGFTERTVTKRVYTTKTKSKLVSEQELVNQEVALAILDTKTGTVVERRYWLDEEEIKDANFIRRTYLENFDNIPNFRPAVGSEDFKVTVKWWNYFNSDLRVNRVGDNNIADHYIVVAMKYGIPNDDLAYPEDRTGKKYSDIVYAPYSTLVHQPEIVIAGKQFLDEHVAKAFARLAELKIKSHAFPDQLVVQTITPQFIKNIFLTEQTDPKLIMLAGDGGQKLAERVMVRLATNGKLAFRYTYSKTGALGLGQIMPGTYDSIAKRYPNAKLIKDSGCQIHSRR
;
A
#
# COMPACT_ATOMS: atom_id res chain seq x y z
N MET A 1 7.16 26.73 3.17
CA MET A 1 8.41 26.11 2.66
C MET A 1 8.29 24.59 2.55
N LEU A 2 7.91 23.89 3.63
CA LEU A 2 7.65 22.42 3.68
C LEU A 2 6.66 21.91 2.62
N VAL A 3 5.67 22.74 2.32
CA VAL A 3 4.52 22.40 1.48
C VAL A 3 4.92 22.18 0.02
N ALA A 4 5.79 23.00 -0.58
CA ALA A 4 6.13 22.94 -2.01
C ALA A 4 6.70 21.61 -2.52
N LEU A 5 7.23 20.79 -1.62
CA LEU A 5 8.04 19.61 -1.92
C LEU A 5 7.38 18.30 -1.55
N LEU A 6 6.34 18.34 -0.71
CA LEU A 6 5.42 17.23 -0.58
C LEU A 6 4.88 16.85 -1.97
N ALA A 7 4.55 17.82 -2.84
CA ALA A 7 4.16 17.53 -4.23
C ALA A 7 5.25 16.85 -5.08
N GLY A 8 6.53 16.86 -4.67
CA GLY A 8 7.59 16.06 -5.30
C GLY A 8 7.49 14.57 -4.99
N GLY A 9 6.76 14.18 -3.93
CA GLY A 9 6.36 12.80 -3.67
C GLY A 9 5.22 12.30 -4.56
N LEU A 10 4.69 13.14 -5.46
CA LEU A 10 3.65 12.78 -6.43
C LEU A 10 4.20 12.51 -7.83
N PHE A 11 5.52 12.42 -8.03
CA PHE A 11 6.12 11.95 -9.28
C PHE A 11 5.89 10.45 -9.58
N PHE A 12 5.07 9.75 -8.78
CA PHE A 12 4.78 8.33 -8.95
C PHE A 12 3.69 8.00 -9.99
N TYR A 13 3.17 8.97 -10.76
CA TYR A 13 2.18 8.67 -11.79
C TYR A 13 2.38 9.50 -13.06
N TRP A 14 2.94 8.85 -14.08
CA TRP A 14 2.86 9.29 -15.48
C TRP A 14 2.13 8.17 -16.24
N PRO A 15 1.04 8.45 -16.98
CA PRO A 15 0.41 7.43 -17.80
C PRO A 15 1.31 7.13 -19.02
N GLU A 16 1.79 5.89 -19.12
CA GLU A 16 2.64 5.36 -20.20
C GLU A 16 1.93 5.18 -21.55
N ASN A 17 0.78 5.83 -21.78
CA ASN A 17 0.05 5.67 -23.03
C ASN A 17 0.53 6.68 -24.10
N ARG A 18 1.81 6.56 -24.46
CA ARG A 18 2.31 6.77 -25.82
C ARG A 18 3.46 5.78 -26.04
N VAL A 19 3.14 4.75 -26.80
CA VAL A 19 4.02 3.70 -27.32
C VAL A 19 5.38 4.28 -27.73
N ILE A 20 6.42 3.89 -27.00
CA ILE A 20 7.74 3.62 -27.56
C ILE A 20 8.14 2.28 -26.95
N ASP A 21 8.20 1.24 -27.77
CA ASP A 21 8.87 -0.01 -27.44
C ASP A 21 10.29 0.31 -26.97
N MET A 22 10.53 0.25 -25.66
CA MET A 22 11.87 0.19 -25.13
C MET A 22 12.19 -1.27 -24.88
N ALA A 23 12.81 -1.87 -25.90
CA ALA A 23 13.56 -3.11 -25.75
C ALA A 23 14.44 -3.02 -24.50
N TYR A 24 14.33 -4.02 -23.63
CA TYR A 24 15.26 -4.27 -22.54
C TYR A 24 16.66 -4.45 -23.13
N SER A 25 17.45 -3.39 -23.18
CA SER A 25 18.88 -3.47 -23.46
C SER A 25 19.58 -3.98 -22.21
N GLN A 26 19.96 -5.27 -22.23
CA GLN A 26 20.92 -5.82 -21.28
C GLN A 26 22.28 -5.13 -21.47
N GLY A 27 22.56 -4.13 -20.64
CA GLY A 27 23.89 -3.57 -20.46
C GLY A 27 24.60 -4.26 -19.31
N GLN A 28 25.61 -5.08 -19.63
CA GLN A 28 26.53 -5.66 -18.65
C GLN A 28 27.28 -4.57 -17.91
N ILE A 29 27.17 -4.56 -16.58
CA ILE A 29 28.18 -3.96 -15.70
C ILE A 29 28.67 -5.07 -14.79
N SER A 30 29.86 -5.56 -15.09
CA SER A 30 30.62 -6.48 -14.23
C SER A 30 31.11 -5.74 -13.00
N GLN A 31 30.47 -5.99 -11.86
CA GLN A 31 31.10 -5.91 -10.55
C GLN A 31 30.73 -7.19 -9.79
N THR A 32 31.74 -8.02 -9.54
CA THR A 32 31.65 -9.25 -8.76
C THR A 32 31.24 -8.93 -7.33
N LEU A 33 29.96 -9.16 -7.03
CA LEU A 33 29.40 -9.22 -5.68
C LEU A 33 28.86 -10.64 -5.47
N THR A 34 29.48 -11.34 -4.53
CA THR A 34 29.03 -12.63 -3.98
C THR A 34 27.53 -12.58 -3.66
N THR A 35 26.78 -13.44 -4.34
CA THR A 35 25.31 -13.46 -4.33
C THR A 35 24.80 -14.38 -3.21
N PRO A 36 23.87 -13.94 -2.34
CA PRO A 36 22.88 -14.83 -1.76
C PRO A 36 21.72 -14.93 -2.77
N ASN A 37 21.65 -16.07 -3.44
CA ASN A 37 20.75 -16.34 -4.58
C ASN A 37 19.25 -16.45 -4.19
N GLN A 38 18.87 -16.11 -2.96
CA GLN A 38 17.46 -16.06 -2.49
C GLN A 38 16.79 -14.70 -2.71
N SER A 39 17.55 -13.62 -2.77
CA SER A 39 17.02 -12.25 -2.76
C SER A 39 16.25 -11.84 -4.03
N LYS A 40 16.77 -12.20 -5.21
CA LYS A 40 16.08 -12.00 -6.49
C LYS A 40 14.87 -12.92 -6.65
N ASP A 41 14.86 -14.04 -5.93
CA ASP A 41 13.80 -15.05 -6.02
C ASP A 41 12.52 -14.57 -5.34
N LEU A 42 12.62 -13.94 -4.15
CA LEU A 42 11.43 -13.48 -3.43
C LEU A 42 10.74 -12.30 -4.11
N LEU A 43 11.46 -11.27 -4.59
CA LEU A 43 10.82 -10.18 -5.36
C LEU A 43 10.15 -10.69 -6.63
N THR A 44 10.81 -11.61 -7.34
CA THR A 44 10.24 -12.26 -8.54
C THR A 44 8.98 -13.06 -8.18
N SER A 45 8.99 -13.76 -7.05
CA SER A 45 7.82 -14.50 -6.54
C SER A 45 6.68 -13.56 -6.13
N ILE A 46 6.99 -12.40 -5.55
CA ILE A 46 6.00 -11.35 -5.24
C ILE A 46 5.38 -10.82 -6.53
N ASP A 47 6.18 -10.47 -7.53
CA ASP A 47 5.66 -10.01 -8.82
C ASP A 47 4.81 -11.08 -9.50
N SER A 48 5.26 -12.34 -9.48
CA SER A 48 4.51 -13.49 -10.01
C SER A 48 3.18 -13.70 -9.28
N GLY A 49 3.18 -13.60 -7.94
CA GLY A 49 1.98 -13.71 -7.13
C GLY A 49 1.00 -12.57 -7.39
N ARG A 50 1.49 -11.33 -7.56
CA ARG A 50 0.64 -10.20 -7.95
C ARG A 50 0.04 -10.40 -9.33
N GLU A 51 0.83 -10.89 -10.28
CA GLU A 51 0.38 -11.12 -11.64
C GLU A 51 -0.68 -12.22 -11.73
N LEU A 52 -0.47 -13.32 -10.99
CA LEU A 52 -1.44 -14.38 -10.81
C LEU A 52 -2.80 -13.81 -10.34
N LEU A 53 -2.79 -12.98 -9.30
CA LEU A 53 -4.03 -12.43 -8.72
C LEU A 53 -4.70 -11.36 -9.59
N ARG A 54 -3.94 -10.62 -10.41
CA ARG A 54 -4.53 -9.68 -11.39
C ARG A 54 -5.34 -10.42 -12.45
N HIS A 55 -4.90 -11.61 -12.84
CA HIS A 55 -5.58 -12.45 -13.82
C HIS A 55 -6.64 -13.39 -13.23
N SER A 56 -6.72 -13.47 -11.90
CA SER A 56 -7.72 -14.29 -11.23
C SER A 56 -9.13 -13.70 -11.35
N ALA A 57 -10.14 -14.54 -11.15
CA ALA A 57 -11.54 -14.11 -11.19
C ALA A 57 -11.82 -12.95 -10.20
N PRO A 58 -12.85 -12.12 -10.45
CA PRO A 58 -13.27 -11.11 -9.48
C PRO A 58 -13.61 -11.73 -8.12
N LEU A 59 -13.48 -10.94 -7.05
CA LEU A 59 -13.83 -11.37 -5.70
C LEU A 59 -15.35 -11.40 -5.48
N GLY A 60 -15.82 -12.42 -4.77
CA GLY A 60 -17.20 -12.50 -4.28
C GLY A 60 -17.47 -11.59 -3.07
N PHE A 61 -18.74 -11.22 -2.87
CA PHE A 61 -19.20 -10.55 -1.65
C PHE A 61 -20.67 -10.87 -1.39
N THR A 62 -21.10 -10.75 -0.13
CA THR A 62 -22.51 -10.88 0.28
C THR A 62 -22.94 -9.66 1.07
N GLU A 63 -24.16 -9.19 0.82
CA GLU A 63 -24.72 -8.01 1.48
C GLU A 63 -26.02 -8.34 2.19
N ARG A 64 -26.34 -7.58 3.23
CA ARG A 64 -27.65 -7.58 3.87
C ARG A 64 -28.27 -6.19 3.78
N THR A 65 -29.59 -6.16 3.56
CA THR A 65 -30.35 -4.92 3.64
C THR A 65 -30.57 -4.55 5.09
N VAL A 66 -30.11 -3.36 5.48
CA VAL A 66 -30.29 -2.81 6.82
C VAL A 66 -31.09 -1.53 6.74
N THR A 67 -32.10 -1.40 7.60
CA THR A 67 -32.89 -0.17 7.72
C THR A 67 -32.29 0.68 8.83
N LYS A 68 -31.70 1.83 8.46
CA LYS A 68 -31.10 2.77 9.41
C LYS A 68 -31.95 4.03 9.52
N ARG A 69 -32.03 4.57 10.74
CA ARG A 69 -32.63 5.89 10.97
C ARG A 69 -31.58 6.96 10.73
N VAL A 70 -31.74 7.72 9.65
CA VAL A 70 -30.85 8.83 9.29
C VAL A 70 -31.51 10.15 9.69
N TYR A 71 -30.78 10.98 10.44
CA TYR A 71 -31.26 12.28 10.89
C TYR A 71 -30.93 13.34 9.85
N THR A 72 -31.94 13.95 9.24
CA THR A 72 -31.77 15.08 8.30
C THR A 72 -31.61 16.40 9.04
N THR A 73 -32.20 16.50 10.23
CA THR A 73 -32.00 17.60 11.18
C THR A 73 -32.00 17.03 12.60
N LYS A 74 -31.68 17.87 13.60
CA LYS A 74 -31.75 17.45 15.03
C LYS A 74 -33.11 16.85 15.43
N THR A 75 -34.19 17.15 14.71
CA THR A 75 -35.56 16.75 15.04
C THR A 75 -36.24 15.86 13.99
N LYS A 76 -35.72 15.80 12.76
CA LYS A 76 -36.29 15.00 11.68
C LYS A 76 -35.38 13.84 11.34
N SER A 77 -35.98 12.64 11.30
CA SER A 77 -35.30 11.45 10.84
C SER A 77 -36.13 10.74 9.78
N LYS A 78 -35.45 10.02 8.89
CA LYS A 78 -36.05 9.16 7.87
C LYS A 78 -35.43 7.77 8.00
N LEU A 79 -36.23 6.74 7.81
CA LEU A 79 -35.72 5.39 7.63
C LEU A 79 -35.18 5.25 6.20
N VAL A 80 -33.92 4.86 6.09
CA VAL A 80 -33.24 4.61 4.83
C VAL A 80 -32.79 3.16 4.84
N SER A 81 -33.15 2.42 3.80
CA SER A 81 -32.62 1.08 3.57
C SER A 81 -31.28 1.21 2.85
N GLU A 82 -30.26 0.57 3.39
CA GLU A 82 -28.89 0.55 2.87
C GLU A 82 -28.42 -0.90 2.75
N GLN A 83 -27.61 -1.21 1.74
CA GLN A 83 -26.96 -2.52 1.65
C GLN A 83 -25.62 -2.46 2.38
N GLU A 84 -25.50 -3.25 3.45
CA GLU A 84 -24.29 -3.39 4.24
C GLU A 84 -23.55 -4.68 3.85
N LEU A 85 -22.23 -4.58 3.67
CA LEU A 85 -21.35 -5.72 3.43
C LEU A 85 -21.39 -6.66 4.65
N VAL A 86 -21.56 -7.95 4.42
CA VAL A 86 -21.55 -8.98 5.47
C VAL A 86 -20.31 -9.84 5.37
N ASN A 87 -20.02 -10.32 4.16
CA ASN A 87 -18.82 -11.11 3.89
C ASN A 87 -18.20 -10.62 2.59
N GLN A 88 -16.88 -10.71 2.53
CA GLN A 88 -16.11 -10.48 1.32
C GLN A 88 -15.12 -11.62 1.11
N GLU A 89 -14.95 -12.01 -0.15
CA GLU A 89 -13.90 -12.93 -0.53
C GLU A 89 -12.57 -12.17 -0.62
N VAL A 90 -11.48 -12.85 -0.28
CA VAL A 90 -10.10 -12.42 -0.47
C VAL A 90 -9.33 -13.54 -1.14
N ALA A 91 -8.37 -13.21 -1.99
CA ALA A 91 -7.48 -14.19 -2.61
C ALA A 91 -6.04 -13.94 -2.16
N LEU A 92 -5.34 -15.01 -1.79
CA LEU A 92 -3.94 -14.99 -1.38
C LEU A 92 -3.09 -15.73 -2.41
N ALA A 93 -1.98 -15.13 -2.82
CA ALA A 93 -0.91 -15.83 -3.52
C ALA A 93 0.10 -16.31 -2.48
N ILE A 94 0.22 -17.62 -2.34
CA ILE A 94 1.04 -18.29 -1.34
C ILE A 94 2.23 -18.92 -2.04
N LEU A 95 3.44 -18.49 -1.68
CA LEU A 95 4.70 -19.07 -2.13
C LEU A 95 5.08 -20.25 -1.22
N ASP A 96 5.35 -21.40 -1.83
CA ASP A 96 6.11 -22.48 -1.21
C ASP A 96 7.61 -22.22 -1.40
N THR A 97 8.30 -21.89 -0.31
CA THR A 97 9.72 -21.49 -0.36
C THR A 97 10.68 -22.63 -0.69
N LYS A 98 10.24 -23.90 -0.66
CA LYS A 98 11.07 -25.04 -1.05
C LYS A 98 10.99 -25.31 -2.54
N THR A 99 9.81 -25.12 -3.14
CA THR A 99 9.59 -25.42 -4.56
C THR A 99 9.65 -24.18 -5.45
N GLY A 100 9.55 -22.97 -4.88
CA GLY A 100 9.40 -21.72 -5.62
C GLY A 100 8.02 -21.54 -6.25
N THR A 101 7.06 -22.45 -5.99
CA THR A 101 5.74 -22.42 -6.61
C THR A 101 4.84 -21.42 -5.88
N VAL A 102 4.11 -20.61 -6.66
CA VAL A 102 3.10 -19.69 -6.14
C VAL A 102 1.71 -20.21 -6.50
N VAL A 103 0.83 -20.35 -5.51
CA VAL A 103 -0.55 -20.82 -5.69
C VAL A 103 -1.55 -19.81 -5.17
N GLU A 104 -2.70 -19.67 -5.85
CA GLU A 104 -3.83 -18.90 -5.35
C GLU A 104 -4.67 -19.74 -4.39
N ARG A 105 -5.15 -19.11 -3.31
CA ARG A 105 -6.19 -19.62 -2.41
C ARG A 105 -7.18 -18.54 -2.04
N ARG A 106 -8.46 -18.90 -1.87
CA ARG A 106 -9.56 -17.96 -1.65
C ARG A 106 -10.26 -18.22 -0.32
N TYR A 107 -10.58 -17.13 0.35
CA TYR A 107 -11.17 -17.15 1.69
C TYR A 107 -12.28 -16.13 1.81
N TRP A 108 -13.30 -16.45 2.61
CA TRP A 108 -14.30 -15.50 3.09
C TRP A 108 -13.85 -14.88 4.41
N LEU A 109 -13.99 -13.56 4.49
CA LEU A 109 -13.85 -12.78 5.70
C LEU A 109 -15.21 -12.21 6.10
N ASP A 110 -15.49 -12.25 7.40
CA ASP A 110 -16.67 -11.66 8.01
C ASP A 110 -16.41 -10.18 8.35
N GLU A 111 -17.36 -9.31 7.99
CA GLU A 111 -17.21 -7.85 8.16
C GLU A 111 -17.27 -7.41 9.62
N GLU A 112 -17.97 -8.13 10.51
CA GLU A 112 -17.98 -7.84 11.94
C GLU A 112 -16.60 -8.18 12.55
N GLU A 113 -16.00 -9.32 12.17
CA GLU A 113 -14.63 -9.65 12.58
C GLU A 113 -13.59 -8.66 12.03
N ILE A 114 -13.76 -8.15 10.81
CA ILE A 114 -12.89 -7.10 10.25
C ILE A 114 -12.99 -5.82 11.08
N LYS A 115 -14.21 -5.43 11.50
CA LYS A 115 -14.43 -4.25 12.36
C LYS A 115 -13.76 -4.43 13.73
N ASP A 116 -13.88 -5.60 14.33
CA ASP A 116 -13.26 -5.93 15.61
C ASP A 116 -11.73 -5.94 15.52
N ALA A 117 -11.16 -6.56 14.49
CA ALA A 117 -9.72 -6.57 14.25
C ALA A 117 -9.17 -5.14 14.04
N ASN A 118 -9.95 -4.27 13.39
CA ASN A 118 -9.60 -2.85 13.26
C ASN A 118 -9.65 -2.10 14.59
N PHE A 119 -10.61 -2.43 15.46
CA PHE A 119 -10.69 -1.86 16.81
C PHE A 119 -9.47 -2.26 17.65
N ILE A 120 -9.10 -3.54 17.65
CA ILE A 120 -7.89 -4.07 18.32
C ILE A 120 -6.64 -3.31 17.86
N ARG A 121 -6.44 -3.20 16.54
CA ARG A 121 -5.28 -2.45 16.00
C ARG A 121 -5.25 -1.00 16.47
N ARG A 122 -6.37 -0.28 16.37
CA ARG A 122 -6.43 1.16 16.71
C ARG A 122 -6.23 1.43 18.20
N THR A 123 -6.51 0.44 19.04
CA THR A 123 -6.31 0.50 20.49
C THR A 123 -4.98 -0.09 20.95
N TYR A 124 -4.12 -0.56 20.02
CA TYR A 124 -2.83 -1.19 20.31
C TYR A 124 -2.95 -2.43 21.20
N LEU A 125 -4.07 -3.16 21.07
CA LEU A 125 -4.28 -4.42 21.75
C LEU A 125 -3.68 -5.58 20.93
N GLU A 126 -3.33 -6.66 21.63
CA GLU A 126 -2.90 -7.90 21.01
C GLU A 126 -4.08 -8.65 20.39
N ASN A 127 -3.86 -9.24 19.21
CA ASN A 127 -4.89 -9.99 18.48
C ASN A 127 -4.88 -11.47 18.88
N PHE A 128 -5.20 -11.79 20.13
CA PHE A 128 -5.14 -13.15 20.65
C PHE A 128 -6.03 -14.14 19.88
N ASP A 129 -7.17 -13.66 19.39
CA ASP A 129 -8.14 -14.47 18.64
C ASP A 129 -7.77 -14.62 17.15
N ASN A 130 -6.69 -13.98 16.69
CA ASN A 130 -6.21 -14.00 15.30
C ASN A 130 -7.30 -13.62 14.26
N ILE A 131 -8.17 -12.67 14.62
CA ILE A 131 -9.23 -12.19 13.72
C ILE A 131 -8.71 -11.18 12.68
N PRO A 132 -9.35 -11.06 11.51
CA PRO A 132 -10.51 -11.85 11.05
C PRO A 132 -10.13 -13.28 10.67
N ASN A 133 -11.11 -14.19 10.77
CA ASN A 133 -10.91 -15.59 10.43
C ASN A 133 -11.02 -15.80 8.92
N PHE A 134 -9.95 -16.35 8.33
CA PHE A 134 -9.90 -16.71 6.91
C PHE A 134 -10.58 -18.06 6.71
N ARG A 135 -11.85 -18.03 6.31
CA ARG A 135 -12.66 -19.23 6.08
C ARG A 135 -12.51 -19.67 4.63
N PRO A 136 -12.13 -20.92 4.31
CA PRO A 136 -12.03 -21.37 2.93
C PRO A 136 -13.28 -21.09 2.10
N ALA A 137 -13.10 -20.63 0.86
CA ALA A 137 -14.21 -20.48 -0.09
C ALA A 137 -14.76 -21.85 -0.58
N VAL A 138 -13.94 -22.91 -0.49
CA VAL A 138 -14.27 -24.27 -0.89
C VAL A 138 -14.04 -25.22 0.30
N GLY A 139 -14.90 -26.23 0.46
CA GLY A 139 -15.08 -26.98 1.72
C GLY A 139 -13.84 -27.63 2.35
N SER A 140 -12.80 -27.96 1.60
CA SER A 140 -11.50 -28.41 2.14
C SER A 140 -10.39 -27.51 1.63
N GLU A 141 -9.64 -26.90 2.55
CA GLU A 141 -8.49 -26.05 2.24
C GLU A 141 -7.21 -26.71 2.74
N ASP A 142 -6.17 -26.62 1.93
CA ASP A 142 -4.86 -27.16 2.24
C ASP A 142 -4.13 -26.26 3.24
N PHE A 143 -4.55 -25.01 3.41
CA PHE A 143 -3.86 -23.99 4.18
C PHE A 143 -4.69 -23.38 5.32
N LYS A 144 -4.07 -23.25 6.49
CA LYS A 144 -4.57 -22.45 7.61
C LYS A 144 -3.87 -21.09 7.62
N VAL A 145 -4.64 -20.02 7.52
CA VAL A 145 -4.16 -18.64 7.65
C VAL A 145 -4.34 -18.17 9.10
N THR A 146 -3.32 -17.53 9.65
CA THR A 146 -3.32 -16.94 10.99
C THR A 146 -2.95 -15.47 10.89
N VAL A 147 -3.82 -14.58 11.38
CA VAL A 147 -3.60 -13.14 11.35
C VAL A 147 -2.77 -12.70 12.55
N LYS A 148 -1.49 -12.39 12.34
CA LYS A 148 -0.61 -11.84 13.40
C LYS A 148 -0.87 -10.36 13.64
N TRP A 149 -1.18 -9.63 12.58
CA TRP A 149 -1.55 -8.24 12.66
C TRP A 149 -2.49 -7.88 11.52
N TRP A 150 -3.63 -7.25 11.82
CA TRP A 150 -4.63 -6.91 10.84
C TRP A 150 -4.61 -5.44 10.44
N ASN A 151 -4.49 -5.17 9.15
CA ASN A 151 -4.70 -3.86 8.54
C ASN A 151 -5.15 -4.01 7.08
N TYR A 152 -6.29 -4.66 6.89
CA TYR A 152 -6.89 -4.92 5.58
C TYR A 152 -5.91 -5.64 4.62
N PHE A 153 -5.67 -5.07 3.43
CA PHE A 153 -4.77 -5.59 2.41
C PHE A 153 -3.28 -5.55 2.78
N ASN A 154 -2.89 -4.88 3.86
CA ASN A 154 -1.50 -4.80 4.34
C ASN A 154 -1.39 -5.42 5.74
N SER A 155 -1.73 -6.69 5.86
CA SER A 155 -1.76 -7.45 7.12
C SER A 155 -0.57 -8.42 7.24
N ASP A 156 -0.12 -8.70 8.46
CA ASP A 156 0.88 -9.74 8.71
C ASP A 156 0.17 -11.10 8.86
N LEU A 157 0.31 -11.93 7.84
CA LEU A 157 -0.37 -13.23 7.72
C LEU A 157 0.66 -14.34 7.79
N ARG A 158 0.42 -15.32 8.67
CA ARG A 158 1.13 -16.61 8.65
C ARG A 158 0.26 -17.66 8.00
N VAL A 159 0.87 -18.54 7.23
CA VAL A 159 0.18 -19.61 6.52
C VAL A 159 0.92 -20.91 6.75
N ASN A 160 0.16 -21.96 7.11
CA ASN A 160 0.68 -23.31 7.26
C ASN A 160 -0.22 -24.28 6.51
N ARG A 161 0.34 -25.40 6.03
CA ARG A 161 -0.49 -26.47 5.49
C ARG A 161 -1.28 -27.15 6.61
N VAL A 162 -2.54 -27.50 6.38
CA VAL A 162 -3.36 -28.23 7.35
C VAL A 162 -2.70 -29.59 7.63
N GLY A 163 -2.52 -29.89 8.92
CA GLY A 163 -1.81 -31.09 9.37
C GLY A 163 -0.29 -30.97 9.41
N ASP A 164 0.28 -29.87 8.88
CA ASP A 164 1.69 -29.55 9.08
C ASP A 164 1.85 -28.81 10.42
N ASN A 165 2.38 -29.51 11.41
CA ASN A 165 2.71 -28.95 12.72
C ASN A 165 4.09 -28.28 12.74
N ASN A 166 4.81 -28.28 11.60
CA ASN A 166 6.09 -27.62 11.51
C ASN A 166 5.87 -26.09 11.49
N ILE A 167 6.50 -25.40 12.43
CA ILE A 167 6.38 -23.94 12.61
C ILE A 167 7.27 -23.18 11.61
N ALA A 168 8.05 -23.90 10.79
CA ALA A 168 8.99 -23.30 9.86
C ALA A 168 8.27 -22.47 8.78
N ASP A 169 8.87 -21.33 8.45
CA ASP A 169 8.43 -20.32 7.48
C ASP A 169 8.49 -20.83 6.02
N HIS A 170 7.85 -21.98 5.77
CA HIS A 170 7.81 -22.69 4.50
C HIS A 170 6.83 -22.01 3.53
N TYR A 171 5.75 -21.40 4.04
CA TYR A 171 4.77 -20.73 3.20
C TYR A 171 4.69 -19.23 3.49
N ILE A 172 4.75 -18.42 2.44
CA ILE A 172 4.73 -16.95 2.54
C ILE A 172 3.58 -16.42 1.69
N VAL A 173 2.75 -15.55 2.27
CA VAL A 173 1.81 -14.74 1.47
C VAL A 173 2.62 -13.66 0.76
N VAL A 174 2.73 -13.78 -0.56
CA VAL A 174 3.51 -12.86 -1.40
C VAL A 174 2.65 -11.82 -2.10
N ALA A 175 1.35 -12.08 -2.25
CA ALA A 175 0.37 -11.09 -2.71
C ALA A 175 -1.03 -11.40 -2.16
N MET A 176 -1.87 -10.37 -2.13
CA MET A 176 -3.26 -10.42 -1.70
C MET A 176 -4.13 -9.61 -2.65
N LYS A 177 -5.25 -10.21 -3.06
CA LYS A 177 -6.35 -9.55 -3.74
C LYS A 177 -7.42 -9.22 -2.70
N TYR A 178 -7.81 -7.96 -2.62
CA TYR A 178 -8.74 -7.48 -1.61
C TYR A 178 -9.79 -6.55 -2.21
N GLY A 179 -11.04 -6.69 -1.79
CA GLY A 179 -12.14 -5.83 -2.24
C GLY A 179 -12.18 -4.52 -1.45
N ILE A 180 -12.15 -3.39 -2.15
CA ILE A 180 -12.31 -2.05 -1.55
C ILE A 180 -13.58 -1.40 -2.11
N PRO A 181 -14.42 -0.76 -1.27
CA PRO A 181 -15.55 0.03 -1.76
C PRO A 181 -15.08 1.12 -2.74
N ASN A 182 -15.80 1.30 -3.85
CA ASN A 182 -15.43 2.31 -4.86
C ASN A 182 -15.38 3.74 -4.33
N ASP A 183 -16.13 4.01 -3.27
CA ASP A 183 -16.18 5.31 -2.57
C ASP A 183 -14.94 5.55 -1.72
N ASP A 184 -14.22 4.50 -1.31
CA ASP A 184 -12.96 4.58 -0.55
C ASP A 184 -11.73 4.69 -1.46
N LEU A 185 -11.91 4.49 -2.78
CA LEU A 185 -10.84 4.63 -3.77
C LEU A 185 -10.65 6.09 -4.16
N ALA A 186 -9.45 6.60 -3.88
CA ALA A 186 -9.05 7.95 -4.25
C ALA A 186 -8.84 8.14 -5.76
N TYR A 187 -8.65 7.07 -6.53
CA TYR A 187 -8.32 7.15 -7.95
C TYR A 187 -9.39 6.45 -8.79
N PRO A 188 -10.05 7.14 -9.74
CA PRO A 188 -11.10 6.55 -10.56
C PRO A 188 -10.65 5.34 -11.37
N GLU A 189 -9.40 5.31 -11.83
CA GLU A 189 -8.84 4.20 -12.60
C GLU A 189 -8.67 2.90 -11.80
N ASP A 190 -8.73 2.96 -10.46
CA ASP A 190 -8.73 1.76 -9.62
C ASP A 190 -10.11 1.10 -9.54
N ARG A 191 -11.15 1.72 -10.11
CA ARG A 191 -12.52 1.21 -10.05
C ARG A 191 -12.73 0.11 -11.08
N THR A 192 -12.59 -1.14 -10.67
CA THR A 192 -12.71 -2.34 -11.52
C THR A 192 -14.08 -3.00 -11.46
N GLY A 193 -14.87 -2.79 -10.41
CA GLY A 193 -16.22 -3.33 -10.28
C GLY A 193 -17.30 -2.26 -10.07
N LYS A 194 -18.57 -2.69 -9.95
CA LYS A 194 -19.72 -1.77 -9.84
C LYS A 194 -19.78 -1.05 -8.49
N LYS A 195 -19.57 -1.80 -7.39
CA LYS A 195 -19.67 -1.29 -6.01
C LYS A 195 -18.36 -1.43 -5.24
N TYR A 196 -17.68 -2.55 -5.44
CA TYR A 196 -16.35 -2.83 -4.92
C TYR A 196 -15.39 -3.04 -6.08
N SER A 197 -14.12 -2.77 -5.81
CA SER A 197 -13.04 -2.98 -6.75
C SER A 197 -11.95 -3.80 -6.11
N ASP A 198 -11.41 -4.72 -6.91
CA ASP A 198 -10.35 -5.61 -6.49
C ASP A 198 -9.01 -4.91 -6.64
N ILE A 199 -8.28 -4.80 -5.53
CA ILE A 199 -6.90 -4.34 -5.53
C ILE A 199 -5.96 -5.52 -5.35
N VAL A 200 -4.77 -5.45 -5.95
CA VAL A 200 -3.71 -6.44 -5.74
C VAL A 200 -2.50 -5.78 -5.08
N TYR A 201 -2.16 -6.27 -3.90
CA TYR A 201 -1.14 -5.68 -3.04
C TYR A 201 -0.26 -6.77 -2.42
N ALA A 202 1.03 -6.50 -2.25
CA ALA A 202 1.94 -7.37 -1.50
C ALA A 202 1.94 -6.93 -0.03
N PRO A 203 1.31 -7.70 0.89
CA PRO A 203 1.25 -7.32 2.29
C PRO A 203 2.63 -7.39 2.94
N TYR A 204 2.88 -6.51 3.91
CA TYR A 204 4.03 -6.68 4.78
C TYR A 204 3.84 -7.92 5.66
N SER A 205 4.88 -8.76 5.75
CA SER A 205 5.02 -9.79 6.78
C SER A 205 6.46 -9.82 7.30
N THR A 206 6.65 -10.40 8.47
CA THR A 206 8.01 -10.65 8.99
C THR A 206 8.86 -11.55 8.07
N LEU A 207 8.23 -12.39 7.24
CA LEU A 207 8.92 -13.30 6.31
C LEU A 207 9.35 -12.61 5.01
N VAL A 208 8.58 -11.61 4.59
CA VAL A 208 8.93 -10.72 3.46
C VAL A 208 9.97 -9.67 3.88
N HIS A 209 10.09 -9.39 5.18
CA HIS A 209 11.05 -8.44 5.72
C HIS A 209 12.47 -9.03 5.73
N GLN A 210 13.12 -9.03 4.57
CA GLN A 210 14.50 -9.46 4.39
C GLN A 210 15.41 -8.27 4.04
N PRO A 211 16.70 -8.27 4.45
CA PRO A 211 17.62 -7.16 4.20
C PRO A 211 17.69 -6.70 2.74
N GLU A 212 17.66 -7.64 1.80
CA GLU A 212 17.62 -7.38 0.36
C GLU A 212 16.37 -6.59 -0.09
N ILE A 213 15.20 -6.88 0.48
CA ILE A 213 13.95 -6.20 0.17
C ILE A 213 14.01 -4.79 0.73
N VAL A 214 14.58 -4.61 1.93
CA VAL A 214 14.84 -3.29 2.51
C VAL A 214 15.78 -2.48 1.60
N ILE A 215 16.87 -3.09 1.11
CA ILE A 215 17.82 -2.45 0.18
C ILE A 215 17.12 -2.04 -1.11
N ALA A 216 16.32 -2.92 -1.72
CA ALA A 216 15.56 -2.64 -2.93
C ALA A 216 14.57 -1.47 -2.73
N GLY A 217 13.90 -1.42 -1.58
CA GLY A 217 13.00 -0.33 -1.22
C GLY A 217 13.71 1.00 -1.04
N LYS A 218 14.89 0.98 -0.42
CA LYS A 218 15.75 2.15 -0.29
C LYS A 218 16.22 2.65 -1.66
N GLN A 219 16.66 1.75 -2.54
CA GLN A 219 17.05 2.09 -3.91
C GLN A 219 15.89 2.71 -4.68
N PHE A 220 14.70 2.11 -4.61
CA PHE A 220 13.49 2.65 -5.21
C PHE A 220 13.23 4.09 -4.74
N LEU A 221 13.31 4.35 -3.42
CA LEU A 221 13.11 5.68 -2.87
C LEU A 221 14.17 6.68 -3.34
N ASP A 222 15.44 6.28 -3.25
CA ASP A 222 16.58 7.12 -3.64
C ASP A 222 16.49 7.53 -5.12
N GLU A 223 16.18 6.58 -6.02
CA GLU A 223 16.02 6.85 -7.44
C GLU A 223 14.88 7.83 -7.74
N HIS A 224 13.72 7.66 -7.11
CA HIS A 224 12.57 8.53 -7.37
C HIS A 224 12.78 9.94 -6.82
N VAL A 225 13.41 10.06 -5.65
CA VAL A 225 13.80 11.37 -5.12
C VAL A 225 14.85 12.03 -6.02
N ALA A 226 15.87 11.28 -6.46
CA ALA A 226 16.88 11.81 -7.38
C ALA A 226 16.26 12.28 -8.71
N LYS A 227 15.36 11.50 -9.30
CA LYS A 227 14.60 11.87 -10.52
C LYS A 227 13.79 13.15 -10.30
N ALA A 228 13.10 13.29 -9.17
CA ALA A 228 12.34 14.51 -8.85
C ALA A 228 13.26 15.74 -8.71
N PHE A 229 14.40 15.61 -8.03
CA PHE A 229 15.37 16.70 -7.90
C PHE A 229 15.98 17.09 -9.24
N ALA A 230 16.41 16.12 -10.04
CA ALA A 230 16.94 16.37 -11.38
C ALA A 230 15.92 17.13 -12.24
N ARG A 231 14.65 16.73 -12.19
CA ARG A 231 13.58 17.39 -12.93
C ARG A 231 13.33 18.83 -12.48
N LEU A 232 13.28 19.07 -11.17
CA LEU A 232 13.10 20.43 -10.64
C LEU A 232 14.29 21.35 -10.98
N ALA A 233 15.50 20.80 -11.01
CA ALA A 233 16.71 21.51 -11.42
C ALA A 233 16.67 21.87 -12.92
N GLU A 234 16.33 20.89 -13.78
CA GLU A 234 16.19 21.06 -15.23
C GLU A 234 15.16 22.15 -15.57
N LEU A 235 14.02 22.14 -14.86
CA LEU A 235 12.97 23.15 -15.01
C LEU A 235 13.29 24.50 -14.35
N LYS A 236 14.47 24.62 -13.71
CA LYS A 236 14.94 25.83 -13.03
C LYS A 236 13.89 26.42 -12.07
N ILE A 237 13.26 25.55 -11.27
CA ILE A 237 12.20 25.96 -10.34
C ILE A 237 12.80 26.76 -9.19
N LYS A 238 12.51 28.07 -9.15
CA LYS A 238 12.93 28.99 -8.08
C LYS A 238 12.18 28.75 -6.78
N SER A 239 12.85 28.90 -5.65
CA SER A 239 12.21 28.88 -4.33
C SER A 239 11.45 30.18 -4.09
N HIS A 240 10.22 30.08 -3.59
CA HIS A 240 9.48 31.26 -3.13
C HIS A 240 10.04 31.83 -1.81
N ALA A 241 10.67 31.00 -0.98
CA ALA A 241 11.24 31.43 0.29
C ALA A 241 12.64 32.05 0.13
N PHE A 242 13.38 31.61 -0.89
CA PHE A 242 14.71 32.11 -1.23
C PHE A 242 14.73 32.44 -2.73
N PRO A 243 14.23 33.62 -3.16
CA PRO A 243 13.94 33.95 -4.56
C PRO A 243 15.13 33.82 -5.52
N ASP A 244 16.35 33.93 -5.00
CA ASP A 244 17.59 33.85 -5.77
C ASP A 244 18.14 32.43 -5.91
N GLN A 245 17.48 31.44 -5.30
CA GLN A 245 17.90 30.05 -5.31
C GLN A 245 16.85 29.15 -5.97
N LEU A 246 17.30 28.06 -6.60
CA LEU A 246 16.44 26.97 -7.02
C LEU A 246 15.93 26.21 -5.78
N VAL A 247 14.73 25.63 -5.87
CA VAL A 247 14.17 24.81 -4.79
C VAL A 247 15.15 23.71 -4.35
N VAL A 248 15.81 23.06 -5.31
CA VAL A 248 16.79 21.98 -5.07
C VAL A 248 18.07 22.45 -4.38
N GLN A 249 18.34 23.75 -4.33
CA GLN A 249 19.47 24.33 -3.59
C GLN A 249 19.09 24.65 -2.14
N THR A 250 17.79 24.75 -1.84
CA THR A 250 17.28 25.16 -0.52
C THR A 250 16.95 23.99 0.40
N ILE A 251 16.92 22.77 -0.13
CA ILE A 251 16.56 21.54 0.59
C ILE A 251 17.36 20.35 0.07
N THR A 252 17.56 19.33 0.89
CA THR A 252 18.34 18.14 0.51
C THR A 252 17.44 16.94 0.18
N PRO A 253 17.90 16.00 -0.67
CA PRO A 253 17.19 14.73 -0.88
C PRO A 253 16.92 13.97 0.43
N GLN A 254 17.87 14.02 1.39
CA GLN A 254 17.71 13.35 2.68
C GLN A 254 16.55 13.92 3.50
N PHE A 255 16.34 15.24 3.45
CA PHE A 255 15.21 15.88 4.12
C PHE A 255 13.87 15.32 3.62
N ILE A 256 13.73 15.15 2.29
CA ILE A 256 12.51 14.59 1.68
C ILE A 256 12.29 13.13 2.08
N LYS A 257 13.35 12.31 2.05
CA LYS A 257 13.27 10.92 2.49
C LYS A 257 12.85 10.80 3.96
N ASN A 258 13.38 11.66 4.82
CA ASN A 258 13.01 11.68 6.24
C ASN A 258 11.54 12.05 6.45
N ILE A 259 10.99 13.00 5.66
CA ILE A 259 9.56 13.30 5.71
C ILE A 259 8.74 12.06 5.37
N PHE A 260 9.05 11.38 4.26
CA PHE A 260 8.31 10.18 3.85
C PHE A 260 8.34 9.06 4.89
N LEU A 261 9.48 8.86 5.55
CA LEU A 261 9.58 7.88 6.63
C LEU A 261 8.72 8.28 7.84
N THR A 262 8.78 9.54 8.26
CA THR A 262 8.01 10.06 9.39
C THR A 262 6.50 9.95 9.12
N GLU A 263 6.03 10.30 7.93
CA GLU A 263 4.60 10.25 7.58
C GLU A 263 4.04 8.81 7.53
N GLN A 264 4.89 7.82 7.28
CA GLN A 264 4.49 6.41 7.18
C GLN A 264 4.78 5.59 8.44
N THR A 265 5.29 6.22 9.49
CA THR A 265 5.64 5.55 10.73
C THR A 265 4.84 6.12 11.89
N ASP A 266 4.26 5.25 12.70
CA ASP A 266 3.53 5.66 13.90
C ASP A 266 4.50 6.14 14.99
N PRO A 267 4.45 7.41 15.42
CA PRO A 267 5.37 7.93 16.44
C PRO A 267 5.29 7.18 17.77
N LYS A 268 4.10 6.68 18.14
CA LYS A 268 3.93 5.92 19.39
C LYS A 268 4.67 4.59 19.31
N LEU A 269 4.62 3.92 18.15
CA LEU A 269 5.35 2.67 17.95
C LEU A 269 6.87 2.90 17.96
N ILE A 270 7.36 4.02 17.41
CA ILE A 270 8.79 4.37 17.49
C ILE A 270 9.23 4.49 18.94
N MET A 271 8.46 5.21 19.77
CA MET A 271 8.80 5.42 21.19
C MET A 271 8.80 4.12 22.00
N LEU A 272 8.02 3.12 21.58
CA LEU A 272 7.93 1.81 22.23
C LEU A 272 8.91 0.77 21.66
N ALA A 273 9.57 1.08 20.54
CA ALA A 273 10.43 0.12 19.86
C ALA A 273 11.80 0.01 20.55
N GLY A 274 12.22 -1.21 20.87
CA GLY A 274 13.52 -1.48 21.48
C GLY A 274 14.73 -1.33 20.53
N ASP A 275 14.49 -1.16 19.23
CA ASP A 275 15.51 -1.02 18.18
C ASP A 275 15.66 0.44 17.69
N GLY A 276 15.11 1.41 18.43
CA GLY A 276 15.12 2.82 18.02
C GLY A 276 14.21 3.11 16.81
N GLY A 277 13.29 2.21 16.48
CA GLY A 277 12.35 2.37 15.36
C GLY A 277 12.90 1.90 14.02
N GLN A 278 14.04 1.22 14.00
CA GLN A 278 14.66 0.72 12.76
C GLN A 278 13.71 -0.16 11.95
N LYS A 279 13.13 -1.20 12.55
CA LYS A 279 12.21 -2.11 11.84
C LYS A 279 10.96 -1.41 11.32
N LEU A 280 10.52 -0.35 11.99
CA LEU A 280 9.38 0.44 11.55
C LEU A 280 9.72 1.25 10.30
N ALA A 281 10.91 1.86 10.25
CA ALA A 281 11.41 2.54 9.06
C ALA A 281 11.65 1.54 7.91
N GLU A 282 12.22 0.37 8.20
CA GLU A 282 12.46 -0.69 7.22
C GLU A 282 11.15 -1.24 6.63
N ARG A 283 10.07 -1.33 7.42
CA ARG A 283 8.73 -1.68 6.92
C ARG A 283 8.26 -0.73 5.81
N VAL A 284 8.60 0.57 5.86
CA VAL A 284 8.31 1.51 4.77
C VAL A 284 9.08 1.10 3.51
N MET A 285 10.36 0.74 3.64
CA MET A 285 11.18 0.27 2.53
C MET A 285 10.65 -1.03 1.94
N VAL A 286 10.27 -2.00 2.78
CA VAL A 286 9.66 -3.26 2.32
C VAL A 286 8.41 -3.00 1.48
N ARG A 287 7.54 -2.09 1.93
CA ARG A 287 6.34 -1.72 1.14
C ARG A 287 6.71 -1.07 -0.19
N LEU A 288 7.70 -0.18 -0.22
CA LEU A 288 8.20 0.43 -1.46
C LEU A 288 8.76 -0.60 -2.42
N ALA A 289 9.57 -1.55 -1.94
CA ALA A 289 10.16 -2.60 -2.77
C ALA A 289 9.11 -3.50 -3.41
N THR A 290 8.13 -3.94 -2.62
CA THR A 290 7.17 -4.98 -3.00
C THR A 290 5.97 -4.46 -3.79
N ASN A 291 5.68 -3.16 -3.66
CA ASN A 291 4.51 -2.55 -4.30
C ASN A 291 4.87 -1.39 -5.26
N GLY A 292 6.11 -0.92 -5.23
CA GLY A 292 6.60 0.16 -6.10
C GLY A 292 5.75 1.43 -5.99
N LYS A 293 5.33 1.95 -7.14
CA LYS A 293 4.50 3.16 -7.26
C LYS A 293 3.15 3.04 -6.53
N LEU A 294 2.68 1.82 -6.26
CA LEU A 294 1.38 1.55 -5.63
C LEU A 294 1.48 1.38 -4.10
N ALA A 295 2.68 1.43 -3.50
CA ALA A 295 2.92 1.10 -2.09
C ALA A 295 2.04 1.85 -1.08
N PHE A 296 1.66 3.09 -1.38
CA PHE A 296 0.83 3.94 -0.51
C PHE A 296 -0.41 4.46 -1.21
N ARG A 297 -0.78 3.87 -2.36
CA ARG A 297 -1.92 4.32 -3.17
C ARG A 297 -3.25 4.26 -2.42
N TYR A 298 -3.40 3.23 -1.59
CA TYR A 298 -4.60 2.99 -0.78
C TYR A 298 -4.42 3.41 0.69
N THR A 299 -3.39 4.20 1.01
CA THR A 299 -3.15 4.70 2.37
C THR A 299 -3.74 6.11 2.52
N TYR A 300 -4.83 6.21 3.28
CA TYR A 300 -5.54 7.45 3.58
C TYR A 300 -5.52 7.74 5.08
N SER A 301 -5.27 8.99 5.44
CA SER A 301 -5.50 9.46 6.80
C SER A 301 -6.99 9.70 7.04
N LYS A 302 -7.41 9.73 8.31
CA LYS A 302 -8.77 10.15 8.68
C LYS A 302 -9.11 11.57 8.20
N THR A 303 -8.11 12.42 8.00
CA THR A 303 -8.26 13.79 7.54
C THR A 303 -8.18 13.92 6.01
N GLY A 304 -7.96 12.83 5.28
CA GLY A 304 -7.89 12.82 3.82
C GLY A 304 -6.50 13.10 3.24
N ALA A 305 -5.44 12.95 4.02
CA ALA A 305 -4.07 12.96 3.51
C ALA A 305 -3.76 11.65 2.77
N LEU A 306 -3.06 11.75 1.64
CA LEU A 306 -2.88 10.65 0.70
C LEU A 306 -1.40 10.38 0.36
N GLY A 307 -1.13 9.11 0.03
CA GLY A 307 0.15 8.67 -0.53
C GLY A 307 1.32 8.65 0.45
N LEU A 308 2.53 8.44 -0.08
CA LEU A 308 3.76 8.30 0.70
C LEU A 308 4.04 9.52 1.59
N GLY A 309 3.75 10.73 1.09
CA GLY A 309 3.96 11.97 1.83
C GLY A 309 2.75 12.47 2.63
N GLN A 310 1.66 11.69 2.73
CA GLN A 310 0.43 12.07 3.46
C GLN A 310 -0.02 13.51 3.15
N ILE A 311 -0.20 13.81 1.88
CA ILE A 311 -0.43 15.18 1.40
C ILE A 311 -1.92 15.43 1.34
N MET A 312 -2.37 16.53 1.95
CA MET A 312 -3.74 16.97 1.81
C MET A 312 -4.02 17.49 0.39
N PRO A 313 -5.18 17.19 -0.22
CA PRO A 313 -5.52 17.64 -1.56
C PRO A 313 -5.41 19.16 -1.75
N GLY A 314 -5.96 19.95 -0.80
CA GLY A 314 -5.85 21.41 -0.84
C GLY A 314 -4.40 21.93 -0.71
N THR A 315 -3.55 21.20 0.01
CA THR A 315 -2.12 21.49 0.09
C THR A 315 -1.46 21.25 -1.27
N TYR A 316 -1.76 20.13 -1.93
CA TYR A 316 -1.28 19.85 -3.29
C TYR A 316 -1.70 20.95 -4.28
N ASP A 317 -2.97 21.31 -4.30
CA ASP A 317 -3.50 22.34 -5.20
C ASP A 317 -2.84 23.70 -4.99
N SER A 318 -2.58 24.07 -3.73
CA SER A 318 -1.87 25.30 -3.39
C SER A 318 -0.45 25.30 -3.96
N ILE A 319 0.25 24.16 -3.91
CA ILE A 319 1.60 24.02 -4.47
C ILE A 319 1.56 24.10 -5.99
N ALA A 320 0.66 23.34 -6.63
CA ALA A 320 0.52 23.31 -8.09
C ALA A 320 0.24 24.72 -8.64
N LYS A 321 -0.60 25.50 -7.95
CA LYS A 321 -0.85 26.91 -8.28
C LYS A 321 0.36 27.81 -8.06
N ARG A 322 1.14 27.58 -7.00
CA ARG A 322 2.32 28.40 -6.65
C ARG A 322 3.54 28.10 -7.54
N TYR A 323 3.63 26.88 -8.06
CA TYR A 323 4.73 26.41 -8.90
C TYR A 323 4.22 25.87 -10.26
N PRO A 324 3.57 26.71 -11.09
CA PRO A 324 2.99 26.26 -12.36
C PRO A 324 4.04 25.68 -13.32
N ASN A 325 5.27 26.21 -13.27
CA ASN A 325 6.38 25.76 -14.10
C ASN A 325 6.97 24.41 -13.66
N ALA A 326 6.64 23.92 -12.45
CA ALA A 326 7.07 22.61 -11.98
C ALA A 326 6.34 21.46 -12.68
N LYS A 327 5.30 21.76 -13.47
CA LYS A 327 4.53 20.78 -14.27
C LYS A 327 4.05 19.60 -13.42
N LEU A 328 3.59 19.90 -12.20
CA LEU A 328 2.96 18.93 -11.32
C LEU A 328 1.71 18.36 -12.00
N ILE A 329 1.40 17.09 -11.71
CA ILE A 329 0.29 16.36 -12.34
C ILE A 329 -1.01 17.14 -12.09
N LYS A 330 -1.72 17.45 -13.18
CA LYS A 330 -2.99 18.19 -13.20
C LYS A 330 -4.18 17.30 -12.84
N ASP A 331 -4.03 16.47 -11.82
CA ASP A 331 -5.15 15.79 -11.19
C ASP A 331 -4.60 15.19 -9.90
N SER A 332 -5.01 15.70 -8.75
CA SER A 332 -4.69 15.03 -7.49
C SER A 332 -5.53 13.77 -7.29
N GLY A 333 -6.37 13.38 -8.27
CA GLY A 333 -7.27 12.22 -8.23
C GLY A 333 -8.38 12.34 -7.18
N CYS A 334 -8.22 13.24 -6.21
CA CYS A 334 -8.98 13.30 -4.99
C CYS A 334 -10.35 13.95 -5.19
N GLN A 335 -11.24 13.24 -5.88
CA GLN A 335 -12.67 13.40 -5.76
C GLN A 335 -13.21 12.53 -4.61
N ILE A 336 -12.58 12.57 -3.43
CA ILE A 336 -13.23 12.02 -2.23
C ILE A 336 -14.32 13.02 -1.87
N HIS A 337 -15.57 12.67 -2.20
CA HIS A 337 -16.73 13.43 -1.76
C HIS A 337 -16.69 13.55 -0.25
N SER A 338 -16.45 14.77 0.24
CA SER A 338 -16.61 15.10 1.65
C SER A 338 -18.08 14.92 2.03
N ARG A 339 -18.49 13.71 2.42
CA ARG A 339 -19.71 13.52 3.21
C ARG A 339 -19.39 14.00 4.62
N ARG A 340 -19.78 15.25 4.89
CA ARG A 340 -20.00 15.75 6.25
C ARG A 340 -21.24 15.10 6.86
#